data_AF-A0A9X3C9R4-F1
#
_entry.id   AF-A0A9X3C9R4-F1
#
_cell.length_a   1.000
_cell.length_b   1.000
_cell.length_c   1.000
_cell.angle_alpha   90.00
_cell.angle_beta   90.00
_cell.angle_gamma   90.00
#
_symmetry.space_group_name_H-M   'P 1'
#
loop_
_entity.id
_entity.type
_entity.pdbx_description
1 polymer ?
#
loop_
_entity_poly.entity_id
_entity_poly.type
_entity_poly.pdbx_seq_one_letter_code
_entity_poly.pdbx_strand_id
1 'polypeptide(L)'
;MKKIILGLFVALGISSCSLNADNEYQSCGDYSNVTFSGFPLECNYTIKEMPAKPMAVAIKTQEKMDSFFIKNTNPCPTSVTPVNPNIDFTKNYLIGIFSGPKPTGGYEIKISSIVENTCEIIVQYYEKEPLPNEAGNTPATNPYDFVLIPKTDKPIYLNKVSQNKNFVVIGSYSSQCTGPDCQLFFNINNLNVLQYFNVVVGQYDFSKYNFQTLNKKGDYSDFVKLVPTEILNLDGGTKTYGSPDSTDQGGIFFELSQGNKVTKVFIDNNNTPDQSPEIITFKKAIKDKIAVLRN
;
A
#
# COMPACT_ATOMS: atom_id res chain seq x y z
N MET A 1 30.81 2.58 -10.47
CA MET A 1 30.47 3.36 -11.69
C MET A 1 28.99 3.73 -11.61
N LYS A 2 28.68 5.01 -11.34
CA LYS A 2 27.31 5.52 -11.20
C LYS A 2 26.71 5.72 -12.60
N LYS A 3 25.57 5.09 -12.89
CA LYS A 3 24.76 5.40 -14.09
C LYS A 3 23.57 6.23 -13.65
N ILE A 4 23.61 7.51 -13.99
CA ILE A 4 22.50 8.46 -13.85
C ILE A 4 21.56 8.17 -15.02
N ILE A 5 20.33 7.75 -14.73
CA ILE A 5 19.27 7.66 -15.74
C ILE A 5 18.69 9.07 -15.88
N LEU A 6 19.00 9.69 -17.01
CA LEU A 6 18.53 11.00 -17.44
C LEU A 6 17.11 10.85 -18.00
N GLY A 7 16.10 11.25 -17.23
CA GLY A 7 14.73 11.40 -17.73
C GLY A 7 14.63 12.64 -18.61
N LEU A 8 14.34 12.46 -19.90
CA LEU A 8 14.18 13.51 -20.88
C LEU A 8 12.86 14.27 -20.61
N PHE A 9 12.93 15.44 -19.98
CA PHE A 9 11.81 16.37 -19.94
C PHE A 9 11.70 17.07 -21.30
N VAL A 10 10.72 16.67 -22.10
CA VAL A 10 10.34 17.41 -23.31
C VAL A 10 9.48 18.59 -22.88
N ALA A 11 10.13 19.74 -22.67
CA ALA A 11 9.44 21.03 -22.55
C ALA A 11 9.17 21.56 -23.97
N LEU A 12 7.92 21.41 -24.44
CA LEU A 12 7.42 22.14 -25.60
C LEU A 12 6.58 23.32 -25.13
N GLY A 13 7.07 24.52 -25.43
CA GLY A 13 6.38 25.77 -25.13
C GLY A 13 7.26 27.00 -25.36
N ILE A 14 7.72 27.22 -26.60
CA ILE A 14 8.16 28.55 -27.02
C ILE A 14 6.95 29.35 -27.50
N SER A 15 6.47 30.26 -26.65
CA SER A 15 5.85 31.50 -27.09
C SER A 15 6.47 32.65 -26.30
N SER A 16 7.24 33.46 -27.03
CA SER A 16 7.84 34.69 -26.55
C SER A 16 6.75 35.72 -26.24
N CYS A 17 6.50 35.96 -24.95
CA CYS A 17 5.94 37.21 -24.47
C CYS A 17 6.87 37.74 -23.38
N SER A 18 7.52 38.86 -23.67
CA SER A 18 8.21 39.69 -22.69
C SER A 18 7.22 40.12 -21.62
N LEU A 19 7.35 39.56 -20.42
CA LEU A 19 6.80 40.15 -19.20
C LEU A 19 7.93 40.25 -18.19
N ASN A 20 8.36 41.49 -17.96
CA ASN A 20 8.99 41.88 -16.71
C ASN A 20 8.01 41.49 -15.59
N ALA A 21 8.29 40.38 -14.93
CA ALA A 21 7.79 40.07 -13.61
C ALA A 21 8.96 39.41 -12.90
N ASP A 22 9.43 40.06 -11.84
CA ASP A 22 10.29 39.45 -10.83
C ASP A 22 9.51 38.30 -10.18
N ASN A 23 9.41 37.17 -10.88
CA ASN A 23 8.96 35.93 -10.29
C ASN A 23 10.17 35.40 -9.52
N GLU A 24 10.20 35.72 -8.22
CA GLU A 24 10.90 34.91 -7.24
C GLU A 24 10.53 33.46 -7.52
N TYR A 25 11.47 32.71 -8.12
CA TYR A 25 11.30 31.29 -8.34
C TYR A 25 11.25 30.65 -6.96
N GLN A 26 10.04 30.45 -6.43
CA GLN A 26 9.87 29.82 -5.14
C GLN A 26 10.31 28.36 -5.29
N SER A 27 11.51 28.07 -4.81
CA SER A 27 12.02 26.71 -4.75
C SER A 27 11.13 25.91 -3.78
N CYS A 28 10.38 24.95 -4.31
CA CYS A 28 9.48 24.11 -3.53
C CYS A 28 10.19 23.01 -2.72
N GLY A 29 11.52 22.93 -2.84
CA GLY A 29 12.35 21.94 -2.14
C GLY A 29 12.16 20.50 -2.63
N ASP A 30 12.79 19.58 -1.92
CA ASP A 30 12.71 18.15 -2.20
C ASP A 30 11.39 17.54 -1.71
N TYR A 31 10.97 16.47 -2.39
CA TYR A 31 9.82 15.68 -1.99
C TYR A 31 10.16 14.74 -0.83
N SER A 32 9.24 14.65 0.12
CA SER A 32 9.26 13.72 1.24
C SER A 32 7.99 12.87 1.26
N ASN A 33 8.03 11.69 1.89
CA ASN A 33 6.87 10.81 1.98
C ASN A 33 5.84 11.37 2.97
N VAL A 34 4.57 11.36 2.56
CA VAL A 34 3.43 11.62 3.43
C VAL A 34 2.89 10.29 3.95
N THR A 35 2.65 10.20 5.26
CA THR A 35 1.98 9.05 5.84
C THR A 35 0.50 9.03 5.43
N PHE A 36 -0.04 7.88 5.08
CA PHE A 36 -1.45 7.71 4.77
C PHE A 36 -1.94 6.35 5.24
N SER A 37 -3.24 6.20 5.48
CA SER A 37 -3.82 4.92 5.90
C SER A 37 -5.00 4.53 5.04
N GLY A 38 -5.24 3.23 4.95
CA GLY A 38 -6.52 2.73 4.51
C GLY A 38 -7.64 3.26 5.41
N PHE A 39 -8.84 3.35 4.84
CA PHE A 39 -10.06 3.59 5.61
C PHE A 39 -11.08 2.55 5.16
N PRO A 40 -11.67 1.76 6.08
CA PRO A 40 -12.66 0.75 5.74
C PRO A 40 -14.00 1.46 5.41
N LEU A 41 -14.02 2.14 4.27
CA LEU A 41 -15.12 3.02 3.88
C LEU A 41 -16.39 2.22 3.63
N GLU A 42 -16.30 1.12 2.87
CA GLU A 42 -17.46 0.37 2.35
C GLU A 42 -18.36 -0.22 3.44
N CYS A 43 -17.79 -0.63 4.57
CA CYS A 43 -18.58 -1.13 5.69
C CYS A 43 -19.18 0.00 6.54
N ASN A 44 -18.55 1.18 6.57
CA ASN A 44 -19.00 2.31 7.40
C ASN A 44 -19.92 3.27 6.64
N TYR A 45 -19.76 3.37 5.32
CA TYR A 45 -20.40 4.33 4.45
C TYR A 45 -20.73 3.72 3.09
N THR A 46 -21.83 4.18 2.51
CA THR A 46 -22.25 3.89 1.14
C THR A 46 -22.08 5.15 0.29
N ILE A 47 -21.46 5.02 -0.89
CA ILE A 47 -21.37 6.12 -1.88
C ILE A 47 -22.79 6.42 -2.39
N LYS A 48 -23.24 7.67 -2.32
CA LYS A 48 -24.59 8.05 -2.78
C LYS A 48 -24.77 7.88 -4.29
N GLU A 49 -23.78 8.33 -5.05
CA GLU A 49 -23.79 8.29 -6.51
C GLU A 49 -22.38 8.03 -7.01
N MET A 50 -22.24 7.00 -7.85
CA MET A 50 -20.98 6.64 -8.46
C MET A 50 -20.64 7.63 -9.58
N PRO A 51 -19.43 8.22 -9.63
CA PRO A 51 -19.05 9.15 -10.68
C PRO A 51 -19.15 8.51 -12.08
N ALA A 52 -19.83 9.18 -13.00
CA ALA A 52 -19.96 8.75 -14.40
C ALA A 52 -18.67 8.92 -15.23
N LYS A 53 -17.67 9.61 -14.68
CA LYS A 53 -16.36 9.86 -15.29
C LYS A 53 -15.27 9.68 -14.23
N PRO A 54 -14.01 9.43 -14.63
CA PRO A 54 -12.88 9.46 -13.71
C PRO A 54 -12.87 10.76 -12.91
N MET A 55 -12.71 10.66 -11.60
CA MET A 55 -12.79 11.79 -10.67
C MET A 55 -11.91 11.53 -9.46
N ALA A 56 -11.42 12.59 -8.83
CA ALA A 56 -10.94 12.51 -7.46
C ALA A 56 -11.65 13.51 -6.56
N VAL A 57 -11.64 13.22 -5.27
CA VAL A 57 -12.23 14.04 -4.24
C VAL A 57 -11.28 14.16 -3.06
N ALA A 58 -11.18 15.36 -2.50
CA ALA A 58 -10.59 15.60 -1.20
C ALA A 58 -11.70 16.03 -0.24
N ILE A 59 -12.08 15.14 0.68
CA ILE A 59 -13.09 15.40 1.70
C ILE A 59 -12.39 15.89 2.95
N LYS A 60 -12.61 17.17 3.25
CA LYS A 60 -11.93 17.91 4.32
C LYS A 60 -12.83 18.21 5.52
N THR A 61 -14.14 17.94 5.41
CA THR A 61 -15.14 18.27 6.42
C THR A 61 -16.20 17.19 6.51
N GLN A 62 -16.88 17.12 7.66
CA GLN A 62 -18.02 16.23 7.85
C GLN A 62 -19.16 16.57 6.89
N GLU A 63 -19.44 17.86 6.66
CA GLU A 63 -20.46 18.28 5.70
C GLU A 63 -20.18 17.74 4.29
N LYS A 64 -18.92 17.79 3.84
CA LYS A 64 -18.54 17.24 2.54
C LYS A 64 -18.66 15.72 2.51
N MET A 65 -18.31 15.04 3.61
CA MET A 65 -18.51 13.60 3.79
C MET A 65 -20.00 13.25 3.63
N ASP A 66 -20.87 13.92 4.37
CA ASP A 66 -22.31 13.70 4.38
C ASP A 66 -22.96 14.06 3.03
N SER A 67 -22.34 14.93 2.23
CA SER A 67 -22.79 15.22 0.86
C SER A 67 -22.52 14.07 -0.11
N PHE A 68 -21.41 13.33 0.05
CA PHE A 68 -20.98 12.25 -0.85
C PHE A 68 -21.46 10.86 -0.40
N PHE A 69 -21.63 10.67 0.91
CA PHE A 69 -21.81 9.36 1.52
C PHE A 69 -23.05 9.29 2.40
N ILE A 70 -23.61 8.08 2.52
CA ILE A 70 -24.61 7.73 3.53
C ILE A 70 -23.89 6.88 4.56
N LYS A 71 -23.99 7.25 5.84
CA LYS A 71 -23.45 6.44 6.92
C LYS A 71 -24.29 5.17 7.11
N ASN A 72 -23.64 4.02 7.14
CA ASN A 72 -24.31 2.74 7.33
C ASN A 72 -24.80 2.59 8.78
N THR A 73 -25.94 1.92 8.96
CA THR A 73 -26.52 1.63 10.29
C THR A 73 -25.77 0.53 11.02
N ASN A 74 -25.15 -0.39 10.28
CA ASN A 74 -24.32 -1.49 10.80
C ASN A 74 -22.87 -1.30 10.31
N PRO A 75 -22.04 -0.52 11.04
CA PRO A 75 -20.66 -0.24 10.65
C PRO A 75 -19.77 -1.49 10.76
N CYS A 76 -18.51 -1.37 10.34
CA CYS A 76 -17.51 -2.42 10.53
C CYS A 76 -17.48 -2.91 12.00
N PRO A 77 -17.33 -4.23 12.25
CA PRO A 77 -17.16 -4.71 13.61
C PRO A 77 -15.93 -4.07 14.25
N THR A 78 -16.10 -3.42 15.41
CA THR A 78 -15.02 -2.71 16.11
C THR A 78 -13.94 -3.65 16.64
N SER A 79 -14.21 -4.95 16.73
CA SER A 79 -13.27 -5.99 17.12
C SER A 79 -12.29 -6.41 16.02
N VAL A 80 -12.55 -6.05 14.74
CA VAL A 80 -11.70 -6.45 13.59
C VAL A 80 -11.03 -5.26 12.88
N THR A 81 -11.23 -4.04 13.38
CA THR A 81 -10.61 -2.82 12.82
C THR A 81 -10.26 -1.85 13.95
N PRO A 82 -8.96 -1.53 14.19
CA PRO A 82 -8.58 -0.55 15.22
C PRO A 82 -8.91 0.89 14.80
N VAL A 83 -9.46 1.09 13.60
CA VAL A 83 -9.76 2.39 13.04
C VAL A 83 -11.11 2.86 13.55
N ASN A 84 -11.14 4.08 14.12
CA ASN A 84 -12.38 4.76 14.44
C ASN A 84 -13.26 4.88 13.18
N PRO A 85 -14.53 4.41 13.20
CA PRO A 85 -15.42 4.49 12.03
C PRO A 85 -15.76 5.94 11.66
N ASN A 86 -15.49 6.90 12.55
CA ASN A 86 -15.62 8.33 12.28
C ASN A 86 -14.24 8.93 11.96
N ILE A 87 -14.19 9.71 10.89
CA ILE A 87 -12.99 10.44 10.49
C ILE A 87 -12.89 11.72 11.33
N ASP A 88 -11.78 11.89 12.03
CA ASP A 88 -11.46 13.15 12.71
C ASP A 88 -10.91 14.17 11.68
N PHE A 89 -11.82 14.95 11.09
CA PHE A 89 -11.47 15.98 10.09
C PHE A 89 -10.65 17.16 10.65
N THR A 90 -10.48 17.23 11.98
CA THR A 90 -9.52 18.18 12.58
C THR A 90 -8.08 17.74 12.38
N LYS A 91 -7.86 16.44 12.14
CA LYS A 91 -6.53 15.82 11.98
C LYS A 91 -6.28 15.24 10.61
N ASN A 92 -7.31 14.74 9.92
CA ASN A 92 -7.14 13.99 8.69
C ASN A 92 -8.12 14.43 7.59
N TYR A 93 -7.71 14.27 6.35
CA TYR A 93 -8.59 14.37 5.18
C TYR A 93 -8.75 13.01 4.52
N LEU A 94 -9.90 12.76 3.91
CA LEU A 94 -10.14 11.58 3.09
C LEU A 94 -9.91 11.92 1.62
N ILE A 95 -8.98 11.23 0.98
CA ILE A 95 -8.72 11.34 -0.44
C ILE A 95 -9.34 10.13 -1.12
N GLY A 96 -10.17 10.38 -2.12
CA GLY A 96 -10.81 9.36 -2.94
C GLY A 96 -10.45 9.53 -4.41
N ILE A 97 -10.20 8.42 -5.09
CA ILE A 97 -10.04 8.36 -6.55
C ILE A 97 -11.03 7.37 -7.14
N PHE A 98 -11.62 7.71 -8.28
CA PHE A 98 -12.59 6.91 -9.00
C PHE A 98 -12.11 6.77 -10.44
N SER A 99 -12.14 5.54 -10.97
CA SER A 99 -11.76 5.29 -12.36
C SER A 99 -12.91 5.59 -13.35
N GLY A 100 -14.11 5.87 -12.83
CA GLY A 100 -15.34 5.87 -13.62
C GLY A 100 -15.74 4.47 -14.07
N PRO A 101 -16.83 4.35 -14.86
CA PRO A 101 -17.35 3.07 -15.33
C PRO A 101 -16.32 2.29 -16.16
N LYS A 102 -16.19 0.99 -15.86
CA LYS A 102 -15.38 0.02 -16.60
C LYS A 102 -16.26 -1.08 -17.16
N PRO A 103 -15.95 -1.62 -18.35
CA PRO A 103 -16.86 -2.51 -19.09
C PRO A 103 -17.07 -3.87 -18.41
N THR A 104 -16.10 -4.33 -17.62
CA THR A 104 -16.12 -5.63 -16.93
C THR A 104 -15.52 -5.50 -15.53
N GLY A 105 -15.49 -6.59 -14.78
CA GLY A 105 -14.72 -6.74 -13.54
C GLY A 105 -13.22 -6.93 -13.78
N GLY A 106 -12.46 -6.91 -12.69
CA GLY A 106 -11.00 -7.08 -12.70
C GLY A 106 -10.20 -5.80 -12.95
N TYR A 107 -10.87 -4.69 -13.24
CA TYR A 107 -10.25 -3.37 -13.20
C TYR A 107 -10.04 -2.93 -11.75
N GLU A 108 -8.92 -2.29 -11.48
CA GLU A 108 -8.61 -1.70 -10.18
C GLU A 108 -8.05 -0.29 -10.37
N ILE A 109 -8.26 0.56 -9.38
CA ILE A 109 -7.55 1.83 -9.22
C ILE A 109 -7.02 1.86 -7.78
N LYS A 110 -5.77 2.26 -7.58
CA LYS A 110 -5.12 2.22 -6.26
C LYS A 110 -4.17 3.39 -6.05
N ILE A 111 -4.24 3.99 -4.86
CA ILE A 111 -3.27 4.97 -4.38
C ILE A 111 -2.01 4.23 -3.95
N SER A 112 -0.87 4.56 -4.56
CA SER A 112 0.39 3.83 -4.36
C SER A 112 1.35 4.54 -3.41
N SER A 113 1.41 5.86 -3.47
CA SER A 113 2.25 6.67 -2.60
C SER A 113 1.75 8.12 -2.57
N ILE A 114 2.10 8.84 -1.50
CA ILE A 114 1.81 10.25 -1.38
C ILE A 114 3.10 10.93 -0.97
N VAL A 115 3.47 11.99 -1.69
CA VAL A 115 4.68 12.76 -1.42
C VAL A 115 4.31 14.23 -1.34
N GLU A 116 5.09 14.99 -0.56
CA GLU A 116 4.91 16.42 -0.42
C GLU A 116 6.23 17.16 -0.45
N ASN A 117 6.18 18.41 -0.86
CA ASN A 117 7.26 19.37 -0.72
C ASN A 117 6.70 20.61 0.01
N THR A 118 7.37 21.77 0.01
CA THR A 118 6.85 22.94 0.72
C THR A 118 5.62 23.58 0.05
N CYS A 119 5.39 23.31 -1.23
CA CYS A 119 4.34 23.92 -2.04
C CYS A 119 3.10 23.05 -2.19
N GLU A 120 3.25 21.73 -2.30
CA GLU A 120 2.17 20.85 -2.76
C GLU A 120 2.26 19.42 -2.23
N ILE A 121 1.16 18.70 -2.39
CA ILE A 121 1.06 17.25 -2.19
C ILE A 121 0.75 16.60 -3.53
N ILE A 122 1.47 15.52 -3.85
CA ILE A 122 1.22 14.66 -5.01
C ILE A 122 0.75 13.29 -4.52
N VAL A 123 -0.48 12.93 -4.89
CA VAL A 123 -1.05 11.60 -4.71
C VAL A 123 -0.77 10.78 -5.95
N GLN A 124 0.10 9.79 -5.82
CA GLN A 124 0.41 8.86 -6.90
C GLN A 124 -0.57 7.70 -6.88
N TYR A 125 -1.12 7.38 -8.04
CA TYR A 125 -2.07 6.27 -8.19
C TYR A 125 -1.82 5.50 -9.48
N TYR A 126 -2.25 4.24 -9.52
CA TYR A 126 -2.24 3.44 -10.75
C TYR A 126 -3.64 2.90 -11.05
N GLU A 127 -3.86 2.55 -12.30
CA GLU A 127 -4.98 1.71 -12.73
C GLU A 127 -4.42 0.36 -13.21
N LYS A 128 -5.13 -0.72 -12.92
CA LYS A 128 -4.85 -2.06 -13.41
C LYS A 128 -6.03 -2.52 -14.27
N GLU A 129 -5.71 -3.11 -15.40
CA GLU A 129 -6.66 -3.76 -16.28
C GLU A 129 -6.70 -5.26 -16.00
N PRO A 130 -7.85 -5.93 -16.22
CA PRO A 130 -7.94 -7.38 -16.12
C PRO A 130 -6.99 -8.04 -17.13
N LEU A 131 -6.46 -9.21 -16.80
CA LEU A 131 -5.71 -9.99 -17.78
C LEU A 131 -6.64 -10.37 -18.97
N PRO A 132 -6.10 -10.59 -20.19
CA PRO A 132 -6.91 -10.86 -21.39
C PRO A 132 -7.95 -12.00 -21.25
N ASN A 133 -7.75 -12.92 -20.31
CA ASN A 133 -8.65 -14.05 -20.04
C ASN A 133 -9.48 -13.91 -18.75
N GLU A 134 -9.28 -12.83 -17.97
CA GLU A 134 -10.04 -12.52 -16.75
C GLU A 134 -11.24 -11.60 -17.03
N ALA A 135 -11.24 -10.90 -18.17
CA ALA A 135 -12.28 -9.96 -18.59
C ALA A 135 -13.59 -10.64 -19.05
N GLY A 136 -13.96 -11.79 -18.46
CA GLY A 136 -15.16 -12.56 -18.81
C GLY A 136 -16.48 -11.77 -18.63
N ASN A 137 -17.62 -12.45 -18.77
CA ASN A 137 -19.00 -11.91 -18.65
C ASN A 137 -19.36 -11.39 -17.24
N THR A 138 -18.54 -10.52 -16.69
CA THR A 138 -18.72 -9.86 -15.41
C THR A 138 -19.41 -8.52 -15.66
N PRO A 139 -20.29 -8.07 -14.76
CA PRO A 139 -20.99 -6.80 -14.92
C PRO A 139 -20.00 -5.63 -14.95
N ALA A 140 -20.44 -4.51 -15.52
CA ALA A 140 -19.71 -3.26 -15.47
C ALA A 140 -19.40 -2.86 -14.02
N THR A 141 -18.21 -2.32 -13.79
CA THR A 141 -17.74 -1.93 -12.45
C THR A 141 -17.39 -0.44 -12.40
N ASN A 142 -17.24 0.12 -11.20
CA ASN A 142 -16.70 1.48 -11.02
C ASN A 142 -15.64 1.47 -9.91
N PRO A 143 -14.41 1.04 -10.24
CA PRO A 143 -13.32 0.98 -9.27
C PRO A 143 -13.04 2.33 -8.60
N TYR A 144 -12.75 2.27 -7.31
CA TYR A 144 -12.32 3.41 -6.51
C TYR A 144 -11.31 2.98 -5.45
N ASP A 145 -10.62 3.96 -4.87
CA ASP A 145 -9.75 3.76 -3.72
C ASP A 145 -9.81 4.99 -2.80
N PHE A 146 -9.66 4.75 -1.50
CA PHE A 146 -9.73 5.79 -0.49
C PHE A 146 -8.64 5.64 0.55
N VAL A 147 -8.02 6.76 0.92
CA VAL A 147 -7.02 6.82 1.98
C VAL A 147 -7.23 8.06 2.84
N LEU A 148 -6.84 7.96 4.12
CA LEU A 148 -6.70 9.11 5.00
C LEU A 148 -5.29 9.67 4.89
N ILE A 149 -5.19 10.99 4.85
CA ILE A 149 -3.93 11.73 4.95
C ILE A 149 -4.00 12.73 6.10
N PRO A 150 -2.86 13.12 6.70
CA PRO A 150 -2.79 14.25 7.61
C PRO A 150 -3.40 15.51 7.00
N LYS A 151 -4.09 16.28 7.83
CA LYS A 151 -4.62 17.60 7.48
C LYS A 151 -3.49 18.49 6.95
N THR A 152 -3.79 19.21 5.88
CA THR A 152 -2.83 20.06 5.17
C THR A 152 -3.53 21.24 4.49
N ASP A 153 -2.84 22.36 4.36
CA ASP A 153 -3.32 23.51 3.58
C ASP A 153 -2.73 23.54 2.16
N LYS A 154 -1.81 22.61 1.85
CA LYS A 154 -1.20 22.51 0.53
C LYS A 154 -2.22 22.09 -0.53
N PRO A 155 -2.13 22.60 -1.77
CA PRO A 155 -2.84 22.04 -2.90
C PRO A 155 -2.48 20.56 -3.08
N ILE A 156 -3.47 19.78 -3.51
CA ILE A 156 -3.34 18.34 -3.74
C ILE A 156 -3.48 18.08 -5.24
N TYR A 157 -2.47 17.47 -5.83
CA TYR A 157 -2.43 17.05 -7.22
C TYR A 157 -2.40 15.53 -7.32
N LEU A 158 -2.91 15.00 -8.42
CA LEU A 158 -2.84 13.58 -8.72
C LEU A 158 -1.81 13.32 -9.80
N ASN A 159 -1.09 12.22 -9.66
CA ASN A 159 -0.17 11.75 -10.69
C ASN A 159 -0.42 10.27 -10.97
N LYS A 160 -0.81 9.94 -12.20
CA LYS A 160 -0.97 8.54 -12.62
C LYS A 160 0.41 7.94 -12.87
N VAL A 161 0.70 6.82 -12.23
CA VAL A 161 1.95 6.07 -12.35
C VAL A 161 1.69 4.63 -12.79
N SER A 162 2.74 3.95 -13.24
CA SER A 162 2.67 2.51 -13.48
C SER A 162 2.53 1.74 -12.16
N GLN A 163 1.79 0.63 -12.19
CA GLN A 163 1.68 -0.25 -11.03
C GLN A 163 3.07 -0.72 -10.58
N ASN A 164 3.36 -0.56 -9.30
CA ASN A 164 4.53 -1.20 -8.70
C ASN A 164 4.21 -2.67 -8.41
N LYS A 165 4.90 -3.56 -9.11
CA LYS A 165 4.78 -5.02 -8.97
C LYS A 165 5.90 -5.66 -8.16
N ASN A 166 6.82 -4.84 -7.65
CA ASN A 166 8.02 -5.27 -6.96
C ASN A 166 7.95 -4.81 -5.50
N PHE A 167 7.68 -5.76 -4.62
CA PHE A 167 7.61 -5.57 -3.18
C PHE A 167 7.88 -6.89 -2.47
N VAL A 168 8.15 -6.80 -1.17
CA VAL A 168 8.09 -7.95 -0.27
C VAL A 168 7.02 -7.72 0.77
N VAL A 169 6.38 -8.79 1.24
CA VAL A 169 5.64 -8.77 2.51
C VAL A 169 6.40 -9.62 3.50
N ILE A 170 6.71 -9.05 4.65
CA ILE A 170 7.33 -9.78 5.77
C ILE A 170 6.36 -9.79 6.93
N GLY A 171 6.34 -10.88 7.69
CA GLY A 171 5.55 -10.90 8.91
C GLY A 171 5.94 -11.94 9.93
N SER A 172 5.41 -11.76 11.13
CA SER A 172 5.46 -12.72 12.23
C SER A 172 4.05 -12.99 12.70
N TYR A 173 3.71 -14.26 12.90
CA TYR A 173 2.39 -14.68 13.35
C TYR A 173 2.47 -15.73 14.45
N SER A 174 1.41 -15.87 15.26
CA SER A 174 1.25 -16.92 16.27
C SER A 174 -0.23 -17.26 16.44
N SER A 175 -0.56 -18.55 16.53
CA SER A 175 -1.92 -19.06 16.74
C SER A 175 -2.48 -18.77 18.14
N GLN A 176 -1.60 -18.52 19.12
CA GLN A 176 -1.98 -18.09 20.47
C GLN A 176 -1.90 -16.56 20.66
N CYS A 177 -1.87 -15.80 19.56
CA CYS A 177 -1.79 -14.35 19.61
C CYS A 177 -2.97 -13.75 20.40
N THR A 178 -2.67 -13.24 21.60
CA THR A 178 -3.59 -12.49 22.44
C THR A 178 -3.11 -11.03 22.52
N GLY A 179 -3.78 -10.15 21.77
CA GLY A 179 -3.47 -8.71 21.72
C GLY A 179 -3.32 -8.15 20.30
N PRO A 180 -3.35 -6.81 20.15
CA PRO A 180 -3.31 -6.16 18.83
C PRO A 180 -1.94 -6.22 18.13
N ASP A 181 -0.86 -6.45 18.89
CA ASP A 181 0.53 -6.30 18.40
C ASP A 181 1.33 -7.63 18.34
N CYS A 182 0.68 -8.78 18.54
CA CYS A 182 1.38 -10.08 18.47
C CYS A 182 1.50 -10.64 17.04
N GLN A 183 0.81 -10.04 16.06
CA GLN A 183 1.00 -10.31 14.65
C GLN A 183 1.45 -9.04 13.95
N LEU A 184 2.54 -9.10 13.21
CA LEU A 184 3.13 -7.96 12.54
C LEU A 184 3.35 -8.30 11.08
N PHE A 185 2.83 -7.46 10.18
CA PHE A 185 2.96 -7.65 8.75
C PHE A 185 3.27 -6.32 8.08
N PHE A 186 4.29 -6.33 7.22
CA PHE A 186 4.74 -5.14 6.52
C PHE A 186 4.92 -5.40 5.02
N ASN A 187 4.34 -4.55 4.18
CA ASN A 187 4.69 -4.46 2.77
C ASN A 187 5.85 -3.47 2.60
N ILE A 188 6.91 -3.87 1.91
CA ILE A 188 8.08 -3.04 1.67
C ILE A 188 8.31 -2.98 0.16
N ASN A 189 8.25 -1.77 -0.39
CA ASN A 189 8.67 -1.49 -1.76
C ASN A 189 9.82 -0.47 -1.77
N ASN A 190 10.09 0.25 -2.86
CA ASN A 190 11.15 1.28 -2.90
C ASN A 190 10.64 2.70 -2.59
N LEU A 191 9.32 2.89 -2.56
CA LEU A 191 8.65 4.16 -2.31
C LEU A 191 8.30 4.30 -0.83
N ASN A 192 7.67 3.29 -0.24
CA ASN A 192 7.16 3.32 1.13
C ASN A 192 7.16 1.93 1.80
N VAL A 193 6.80 1.93 3.07
CA VAL A 193 6.52 0.74 3.88
C VAL A 193 5.08 0.84 4.38
N LEU A 194 4.28 -0.21 4.18
CA LEU A 194 2.94 -0.34 4.75
C LEU A 194 2.98 -1.30 5.93
N GLN A 195 2.25 -1.02 7.00
CA GLN A 195 1.93 -1.96 8.06
C GLN A 195 0.47 -2.39 7.90
N TYR A 196 0.21 -3.70 7.90
CA TYR A 196 -1.14 -4.25 7.90
C TYR A 196 -1.63 -4.52 9.32
N PHE A 197 -2.92 -4.33 9.55
CA PHE A 197 -3.56 -4.55 10.84
C PHE A 197 -4.50 -5.73 10.82
N ASN A 198 -4.57 -6.43 11.96
CA ASN A 198 -5.50 -7.55 12.20
C ASN A 198 -5.42 -8.65 11.15
N VAL A 199 -4.21 -8.92 10.65
CA VAL A 199 -3.97 -10.05 9.75
C VAL A 199 -4.35 -11.33 10.47
N VAL A 200 -5.21 -12.14 9.85
CA VAL A 200 -5.66 -13.41 10.40
C VAL A 200 -4.73 -14.52 9.90
N VAL A 201 -4.24 -15.36 10.82
CA VAL A 201 -3.39 -16.51 10.50
C VAL A 201 -4.08 -17.39 9.46
N GLY A 202 -3.35 -17.75 8.40
CA GLY A 202 -3.88 -18.55 7.29
C GLY A 202 -4.64 -17.75 6.23
N GLN A 203 -4.90 -16.45 6.44
CA GLN A 203 -5.60 -15.58 5.51
C GLN A 203 -4.68 -14.45 5.01
N TYR A 204 -3.76 -14.78 4.10
CA TYR A 204 -2.70 -13.86 3.63
C TYR A 204 -3.05 -13.14 2.32
N ASP A 205 -4.30 -12.70 2.19
CA ASP A 205 -4.74 -11.78 1.14
C ASP A 205 -4.72 -10.36 1.69
N PHE A 206 -3.56 -9.70 1.53
CA PHE A 206 -3.30 -8.37 2.09
C PHE A 206 -4.21 -7.26 1.56
N SER A 207 -4.91 -7.49 0.43
CA SER A 207 -5.88 -6.54 -0.11
C SER A 207 -7.11 -6.35 0.77
N LYS A 208 -7.38 -7.29 1.68
CA LYS A 208 -8.54 -7.30 2.58
C LYS A 208 -8.30 -6.62 3.92
N TYR A 209 -7.05 -6.28 4.22
CA TYR A 209 -6.68 -5.73 5.53
C TYR A 209 -6.52 -4.23 5.46
N ASN A 210 -6.89 -3.59 6.57
CA ASN A 210 -6.56 -2.19 6.76
C ASN A 210 -5.04 -2.03 6.94
N PHE A 211 -4.53 -0.86 6.55
CA PHE A 211 -3.10 -0.57 6.61
C PHE A 211 -2.81 0.88 6.98
N GLN A 212 -1.58 1.14 7.39
CA GLN A 212 -1.00 2.48 7.44
C GLN A 212 0.37 2.49 6.79
N THR A 213 0.77 3.61 6.19
CA THR A 213 2.14 3.80 5.74
C THR A 213 2.99 4.32 6.88
N LEU A 214 4.20 3.78 7.00
CA LEU A 214 5.17 4.27 7.96
C LEU A 214 5.88 5.49 7.38
N ASN A 215 6.34 6.39 8.25
CA ASN A 215 7.24 7.47 7.86
C ASN A 215 8.67 6.95 7.60
N LYS A 216 8.79 5.98 6.70
CA LYS A 216 10.03 5.29 6.33
C LYS A 216 10.04 5.09 4.83
N LYS A 217 11.18 5.35 4.21
CA LYS A 217 11.40 4.97 2.81
C LYS A 217 11.57 3.46 2.76
N GLY A 218 10.93 2.84 1.77
CA GLY A 218 11.09 1.42 1.53
C GLY A 218 12.46 1.09 0.89
N ASP A 219 12.99 -0.08 1.20
CA ASP A 219 14.33 -0.55 0.81
C ASP A 219 14.29 -1.91 0.10
N TYR A 220 13.22 -2.18 -0.65
CA TYR A 220 13.01 -3.44 -1.37
C TYR A 220 14.25 -3.91 -2.15
N SER A 221 14.86 -3.01 -2.94
CA SER A 221 16.02 -3.38 -3.77
C SER A 221 17.24 -3.83 -2.96
N ASP A 222 17.39 -3.37 -1.72
CA ASP A 222 18.45 -3.83 -0.83
C ASP A 222 18.04 -5.08 -0.06
N PHE A 223 16.78 -5.14 0.41
CA PHE A 223 16.27 -6.30 1.14
C PHE A 223 16.26 -7.58 0.29
N VAL A 224 15.90 -7.49 -0.99
CA VAL A 224 15.85 -8.66 -1.89
C VAL A 224 17.23 -9.31 -2.08
N LYS A 225 18.33 -8.59 -1.89
CA LYS A 225 19.69 -9.16 -1.96
C LYS A 225 19.97 -10.16 -0.83
N LEU A 226 19.17 -10.14 0.23
CA LEU A 226 19.28 -11.07 1.36
C LEU A 226 18.49 -12.37 1.12
N VAL A 227 17.65 -12.42 0.08
CA VAL A 227 16.79 -13.58 -0.19
C VAL A 227 17.64 -14.76 -0.67
N PRO A 228 17.60 -15.92 0.01
CA PRO A 228 18.33 -17.11 -0.38
C PRO A 228 17.98 -17.59 -1.79
N THR A 229 18.97 -18.10 -2.51
CA THR A 229 18.79 -18.73 -3.83
C THR A 229 17.74 -19.83 -3.80
N GLU A 230 17.64 -20.57 -2.69
CA GLU A 230 16.61 -21.59 -2.48
C GLU A 230 15.19 -21.03 -2.60
N ILE A 231 14.93 -19.82 -2.08
CA ILE A 231 13.63 -19.15 -2.20
C ILE A 231 13.46 -18.57 -3.61
N LEU A 232 14.51 -17.97 -4.18
CA LEU A 232 14.46 -17.41 -5.54
C LEU A 232 14.11 -18.49 -6.58
N ASN A 233 14.60 -19.72 -6.39
CA ASN A 233 14.33 -20.84 -7.28
C ASN A 233 12.89 -21.40 -7.19
N LEU A 234 12.07 -20.94 -6.24
CA LEU A 234 10.66 -21.33 -6.17
C LEU A 234 9.84 -20.71 -7.31
N ASP A 235 10.30 -19.61 -7.91
CA ASP A 235 9.76 -19.00 -9.12
C ASP A 235 8.23 -18.77 -9.13
N GLY A 236 7.68 -18.25 -8.03
CA GLY A 236 6.23 -18.06 -7.85
C GLY A 236 5.55 -19.21 -7.10
N GLY A 237 6.32 -20.17 -6.60
CA GLY A 237 5.84 -21.28 -5.78
C GLY A 237 5.62 -20.89 -4.31
N THR A 238 5.09 -21.86 -3.55
CA THR A 238 4.93 -21.76 -2.09
C THR A 238 5.72 -22.87 -1.40
N LYS A 239 6.41 -22.56 -0.30
CA LYS A 239 7.12 -23.56 0.52
C LYS A 239 6.98 -23.28 2.01
N THR A 240 6.83 -24.33 2.81
CA THR A 240 6.89 -24.26 4.27
C THR A 240 8.17 -24.94 4.74
N TYR A 241 8.90 -24.28 5.63
CA TYR A 241 10.07 -24.79 6.32
C TYR A 241 9.72 -25.08 7.78
N GLY A 242 9.88 -26.33 8.22
CA GLY A 242 9.49 -26.79 9.55
C GLY A 242 7.98 -26.92 9.72
N SER A 243 7.47 -26.64 10.94
CA SER A 243 6.05 -26.73 11.30
C SER A 243 5.62 -25.51 12.12
N PRO A 244 5.45 -24.33 11.48
CA PRO A 244 5.26 -23.03 12.14
C PRO A 244 3.99 -22.87 13.01
N ASP A 245 3.26 -23.95 13.26
CA ASP A 245 2.05 -24.00 14.09
C ASP A 245 2.01 -25.23 15.02
N SER A 246 3.08 -26.05 15.05
CA SER A 246 3.20 -27.08 16.09
C SER A 246 3.73 -26.43 17.37
N THR A 247 3.05 -26.63 18.51
CA THR A 247 3.44 -26.12 19.84
C THR A 247 3.47 -24.58 20.01
N ASP A 248 2.45 -23.87 19.49
CA ASP A 248 2.08 -22.49 19.89
C ASP A 248 3.04 -21.33 19.57
N GLN A 249 4.22 -21.61 19.00
CA GLN A 249 5.25 -20.59 18.78
C GLN A 249 4.98 -19.68 17.58
N GLY A 250 4.09 -20.09 16.67
CA GLY A 250 3.87 -19.37 15.41
C GLY A 250 5.06 -19.42 14.46
N GLY A 251 5.08 -18.50 13.50
CA GLY A 251 6.03 -18.52 12.39
C GLY A 251 6.39 -17.17 11.81
N ILE A 252 7.30 -17.22 10.84
CA ILE A 252 7.68 -16.10 9.98
C ILE A 252 7.04 -16.29 8.61
N PHE A 253 6.41 -15.23 8.12
CA PHE A 253 5.84 -15.14 6.79
C PHE A 253 6.77 -14.30 5.90
N PHE A 254 6.99 -14.76 4.67
CA PHE A 254 7.64 -13.97 3.63
C PHE A 254 6.94 -14.16 2.28
N GLU A 255 6.63 -13.05 1.62
CA GLU A 255 6.14 -12.99 0.24
C GLU A 255 7.12 -12.14 -0.58
N LEU A 256 7.52 -12.65 -1.74
CA LEU A 256 8.32 -11.92 -2.73
C LEU A 256 7.49 -11.74 -3.99
N SER A 257 7.15 -10.48 -4.31
CA SER A 257 6.55 -10.10 -5.58
C SER A 257 7.62 -9.56 -6.53
N GLN A 258 7.71 -10.17 -7.71
CA GLN A 258 8.61 -9.78 -8.80
C GLN A 258 7.84 -9.81 -10.12
N GLY A 259 7.35 -8.65 -10.56
CA GLY A 259 6.46 -8.57 -11.71
C GLY A 259 5.16 -9.34 -11.45
N ASN A 260 4.88 -10.36 -12.26
CA ASN A 260 3.66 -11.17 -12.10
C ASN A 260 3.89 -12.46 -11.28
N LYS A 261 5.10 -12.66 -10.74
CA LYS A 261 5.45 -13.83 -9.93
C LYS A 261 5.39 -13.48 -8.46
N VAL A 262 4.68 -14.31 -7.68
CA VAL A 262 4.54 -14.15 -6.23
C VAL A 262 4.99 -15.43 -5.55
N THR A 263 6.14 -15.39 -4.89
CA THR A 263 6.67 -16.51 -4.11
C THR A 263 6.29 -16.34 -2.66
N LYS A 264 5.76 -17.38 -2.00
CA LYS A 264 5.40 -17.35 -0.58
C LYS A 264 6.18 -18.39 0.20
N VAL A 265 6.70 -18.02 1.36
CA VAL A 265 7.31 -18.97 2.28
C VAL A 265 6.84 -18.76 3.72
N PHE A 266 6.72 -19.88 4.41
CA PHE A 266 6.43 -19.95 5.84
C PHE A 266 7.62 -20.60 6.51
N ILE A 267 8.16 -19.99 7.56
CA ILE A 267 9.37 -20.47 8.23
C ILE A 267 9.10 -20.65 9.71
N ASP A 268 9.38 -21.84 10.22
CA ASP A 268 9.27 -22.18 11.63
C ASP A 268 10.23 -21.31 12.46
N ASN A 269 9.77 -20.90 13.64
CA ASN A 269 10.58 -20.11 14.55
C ASN A 269 11.82 -20.87 15.02
N ASN A 270 11.70 -22.17 15.27
CA ASN A 270 12.81 -23.07 15.58
C ASN A 270 13.61 -23.40 14.32
N ASN A 271 14.87 -23.79 14.52
CA ASN A 271 15.67 -24.33 13.43
C ASN A 271 15.30 -25.79 13.24
N THR A 272 14.85 -26.15 12.04
CA THR A 272 14.45 -27.50 11.66
C THR A 272 15.41 -28.06 10.60
N PRO A 273 15.52 -29.39 10.43
CA PRO A 273 16.49 -30.00 9.50
C PRO A 273 16.36 -29.57 8.03
N ASP A 274 15.18 -29.11 7.61
CA ASP A 274 14.89 -28.61 6.28
C ASP A 274 15.21 -27.11 6.09
N GLN A 275 15.65 -26.41 7.15
CA GLN A 275 16.15 -25.04 7.06
C GLN A 275 17.66 -25.05 6.81
N SER A 276 18.07 -24.70 5.60
CA SER A 276 19.48 -24.46 5.26
C SER A 276 20.08 -23.31 6.09
N PRO A 277 21.41 -23.22 6.25
CA PRO A 277 22.06 -22.10 6.95
C PRO A 277 21.65 -20.72 6.43
N GLU A 278 21.43 -20.61 5.11
CA GLU A 278 20.94 -19.40 4.44
C GLU A 278 19.51 -19.07 4.84
N ILE A 279 18.62 -20.07 4.93
CA ILE A 279 17.23 -19.89 5.41
C ILE A 279 17.23 -19.44 6.88
N ILE A 280 18.07 -20.02 7.73
CA ILE A 280 18.20 -19.60 9.13
C ILE A 280 18.67 -18.15 9.23
N THR A 281 19.66 -17.77 8.42
CA THR A 281 20.18 -16.40 8.36
C THR A 281 19.11 -15.42 7.86
N PHE A 282 18.38 -15.78 6.80
CA PHE A 282 17.30 -14.96 6.24
C PHE A 282 16.11 -14.81 7.20
N LYS A 283 15.72 -15.87 7.90
CA LYS A 283 14.73 -15.84 8.98
C LYS A 283 15.11 -14.79 10.04
N LYS A 284 16.39 -14.74 10.43
CA LYS A 284 16.90 -13.72 11.36
C LYS A 284 16.79 -12.32 10.74
N ALA A 285 17.19 -12.14 9.48
CA ALA A 285 17.10 -10.85 8.80
C ALA A 285 15.66 -10.32 8.73
N ILE A 286 14.67 -11.18 8.51
CA ILE A 286 13.24 -10.81 8.58
C ILE A 286 12.86 -10.35 9.99
N LYS A 287 13.21 -11.12 11.03
CA LYS A 287 12.91 -10.76 12.43
C LYS A 287 13.53 -9.41 12.81
N ASP A 288 14.79 -9.19 12.46
CA ASP A 288 15.48 -7.92 12.71
C ASP A 288 14.79 -6.76 11.97
N LYS A 289 14.38 -6.97 10.71
CA LYS A 289 13.67 -5.96 9.93
C LYS A 289 12.30 -5.62 10.53
N ILE A 290 11.53 -6.62 10.96
CA ILE A 290 10.26 -6.44 11.66
C ILE A 290 10.47 -5.60 12.93
N ALA A 291 11.51 -5.91 13.72
CA ALA A 291 11.82 -5.15 14.94
C ALA A 291 12.17 -3.68 14.63
N VAL A 292 12.92 -3.42 13.55
CA VAL A 292 13.22 -2.04 13.09
C VAL A 292 11.97 -1.32 12.60
N LEU A 293 11.05 -2.01 11.92
CA LEU A 293 9.84 -1.38 11.37
C LEU A 293 8.78 -1.09 12.43
N ARG A 294 8.70 -1.91 13.48
CA ARG A 294 7.78 -1.73 14.61
C ARG A 294 8.07 -0.47 15.44
N ASN A 295 9.35 -0.10 15.57
CA ASN A 295 9.81 1.05 16.34
C ASN A 295 9.89 2.32 15.48
#